data_AF-A0A7S0EQ56-F1
#
_entry.id   AF-A0A7S0EQ56-F1
#
_cell.length_a   1.000
_cell.length_b   1.000
_cell.length_c   1.000
_cell.angle_alpha   90.00
_cell.angle_beta   90.00
_cell.angle_gamma   90.00
#
_symmetry.space_group_name_H-M   'P 1'
#
loop_
_entity.id
_entity.type
_entity.pdbx_description
1 polymer ?
#
loop_
_entity_poly.entity_id
_entity_poly.type
_entity_poly.pdbx_seq_one_letter_code
_entity_poly.pdbx_strand_id
1 'polypeptide(L)'
;SSSNMSSSSLPNAAEEPAVKLEFQNFGTSGEGVIDGRIGKPAPGYSASSASEGFVSDQAKLLGSSTEGSRSWNPLSAATFQQYFDVDTSDVLDRLKRAIPLSDQIFFENDMKPDLYGPFWLCTTLIFTMAAAGNLGALLSFVPTKENRFFTYNFSKLTVGTSVLYGYTAIVPVAGWAASKWLMSSPFGLLELVCIYGYSLTIYIPAAIICVAPIEFLRWITILAAFIISLKFITRNVRDVIIRQVDESKALMILVVVGALHAALALFLKIYFYN
;
A
#
# COMPACT_ATOMS: atom_id res chain seq x y z
N SER A 1 21.05 82.07 6.27
CA SER A 1 21.27 81.99 4.82
C SER A 1 20.09 81.26 4.23
N SER A 2 19.21 82.02 3.57
CA SER A 2 18.02 81.54 2.89
C SER A 2 18.39 81.02 1.51
N SER A 3 17.84 79.90 1.08
CA SER A 3 17.72 79.58 -0.35
C SER A 3 16.38 78.93 -0.63
N ASN A 4 15.65 79.61 -1.50
CA ASN A 4 14.29 79.41 -1.95
C ASN A 4 14.18 78.35 -3.07
N MET A 5 12.96 77.85 -3.24
CA MET A 5 12.26 77.51 -4.50
C MET A 5 12.77 76.35 -5.36
N SER A 6 11.88 75.38 -5.62
CA SER A 6 11.06 75.35 -6.85
C SER A 6 10.26 74.05 -6.97
N SER A 7 8.95 74.19 -7.14
CA SER A 7 7.99 73.15 -7.50
C SER A 7 8.08 72.78 -8.99
N SER A 8 8.01 71.50 -9.34
CA SER A 8 7.48 71.07 -10.65
C SER A 8 7.15 69.57 -10.72
N SER A 9 5.87 69.30 -11.00
CA SER A 9 5.30 68.27 -11.88
C SER A 9 5.51 66.77 -11.59
N LEU A 10 4.36 66.11 -11.32
CA LEU A 10 4.08 64.69 -11.48
C LEU A 10 4.60 64.13 -12.82
N PRO A 11 5.11 62.89 -12.83
CA PRO A 11 4.97 61.99 -13.95
C PRO A 11 3.94 60.90 -13.64
N ASN A 12 2.99 60.87 -14.57
CA ASN A 12 2.07 59.85 -15.02
C ASN A 12 2.30 58.37 -14.61
N ALA A 13 1.17 57.68 -14.56
CA ALA A 13 0.95 56.26 -14.36
C ALA A 13 1.94 55.31 -15.07
N ALA A 14 2.33 54.27 -14.35
CA ALA A 14 2.56 52.94 -14.92
C ALA A 14 2.05 51.91 -13.90
N GLU A 15 0.84 51.40 -14.17
CA GLU A 15 0.25 50.23 -13.51
C GLU A 15 1.21 49.04 -13.59
N GLU A 16 1.56 48.46 -12.43
CA GLU A 16 1.97 47.07 -12.40
C GLU A 16 0.75 46.20 -12.77
N PRO A 17 0.89 45.18 -13.63
CA PRO A 17 -0.23 44.32 -13.97
C PRO A 17 -0.59 43.49 -12.73
N ALA A 18 -1.65 43.89 -12.05
CA ALA A 18 -2.31 43.04 -11.08
C ALA A 18 -2.70 41.74 -11.81
N VAL A 19 -2.03 40.64 -11.48
CA VAL A 19 -2.42 39.31 -11.95
C VAL A 19 -3.80 39.01 -11.37
N LYS A 20 -4.83 39.32 -12.16
CA LYS A 20 -6.22 39.06 -11.85
C LYS A 20 -6.43 37.56 -12.01
N LEU A 21 -6.49 36.85 -10.88
CA LEU A 21 -6.89 35.45 -10.85
C LEU A 21 -8.36 35.37 -11.30
N GLU A 22 -8.60 35.00 -12.55
CA GLU A 22 -9.94 34.68 -13.05
C GLU A 22 -10.39 33.36 -12.46
N PHE A 23 -11.27 33.44 -11.46
CA PHE A 23 -12.05 32.31 -11.01
C PHE A 23 -13.23 32.14 -12.00
N GLN A 24 -13.27 31.01 -12.71
CA GLN A 24 -14.42 30.66 -13.55
C GLN A 24 -15.67 30.55 -12.68
N ASN A 25 -16.63 31.45 -12.91
CA ASN A 25 -17.91 31.47 -12.23
C ASN A 25 -18.86 30.52 -12.98
N PHE A 26 -19.09 29.32 -12.43
CA PHE A 26 -20.02 28.34 -13.00
C PHE A 26 -21.46 28.62 -12.55
N GLY A 27 -21.97 29.79 -12.93
CA GLY A 27 -23.32 30.21 -12.60
C GLY A 27 -23.87 31.12 -13.68
N THR A 28 -24.96 30.65 -14.30
CA THR A 28 -25.90 31.45 -15.10
C THR A 28 -25.45 31.75 -16.53
N SER A 29 -25.42 30.71 -17.37
CA SER A 29 -25.60 30.88 -18.81
C SER A 29 -27.05 31.29 -19.10
N GLY A 30 -27.24 32.56 -19.42
CA GLY A 30 -28.31 33.01 -20.31
C GLY A 30 -29.20 34.13 -19.78
N GLU A 31 -28.69 35.36 -19.67
CA GLU A 31 -29.54 36.54 -19.84
C GLU A 31 -29.52 36.98 -21.31
N GLY A 32 -30.65 36.77 -21.97
CA GLY A 32 -30.93 37.23 -23.32
C GLY A 32 -32.44 37.43 -23.49
N VAL A 33 -32.88 38.66 -23.22
CA VAL A 33 -34.15 39.29 -23.60
C VAL A 33 -35.43 38.81 -22.88
N ILE A 34 -35.96 39.71 -22.06
CA ILE A 34 -37.32 39.69 -21.51
C ILE A 34 -38.18 40.61 -22.38
N ASP A 35 -39.02 40.08 -23.27
CA ASP A 35 -40.32 40.70 -23.63
C ASP A 35 -41.22 39.72 -24.42
N GLY A 36 -42.55 39.73 -24.16
CA GLY A 36 -43.55 39.16 -25.07
C GLY A 36 -44.47 38.01 -24.58
N ARG A 37 -45.23 38.21 -23.50
CA ARG A 37 -46.55 37.61 -23.14
C ARG A 37 -46.99 36.19 -23.64
N ILE A 38 -47.22 35.33 -22.62
CA ILE A 38 -48.37 34.47 -22.24
C ILE A 38 -48.97 33.46 -23.24
N GLY A 39 -48.78 32.16 -22.93
CA GLY A 39 -49.64 31.06 -23.37
C GLY A 39 -49.50 29.78 -22.54
N LYS A 40 -50.41 29.59 -21.56
CA LYS A 40 -50.87 28.37 -20.82
C LYS A 40 -49.87 27.29 -20.34
N PRO A 41 -50.10 26.68 -19.15
CA PRO A 41 -49.16 25.72 -18.57
C PRO A 41 -49.24 24.36 -19.28
N ALA A 42 -48.08 23.79 -19.63
CA ALA A 42 -47.95 22.39 -20.02
C ALA A 42 -47.61 21.53 -18.76
N PRO A 43 -48.12 20.30 -18.67
CA PRO A 43 -48.16 19.56 -17.41
C PRO A 43 -46.82 18.88 -17.09
N GLY A 44 -46.41 19.01 -15.82
CA GLY A 44 -45.55 18.08 -15.08
C GLY A 44 -44.26 17.60 -15.75
N TYR A 45 -43.18 18.38 -15.64
CA TYR A 45 -41.83 17.83 -15.78
C TYR A 45 -41.26 17.53 -14.39
N SER A 46 -41.06 16.24 -14.13
CA SER A 46 -40.35 15.69 -12.97
C SER A 46 -38.93 16.25 -12.92
N ALA A 47 -38.55 16.81 -11.78
CA ALA A 47 -37.17 17.10 -11.44
C ALA A 47 -36.43 15.79 -11.13
N SER A 48 -35.88 15.12 -12.14
CA SER A 48 -35.11 13.88 -11.92
C SER A 48 -33.86 13.70 -12.79
N SER A 49 -33.41 14.72 -13.52
CA SER A 49 -32.35 14.54 -14.54
C SER A 49 -30.98 15.17 -14.23
N ALA A 50 -30.72 15.60 -12.99
CA ALA A 50 -29.37 16.01 -12.56
C ALA A 50 -28.62 14.93 -11.78
N SER A 51 -29.34 14.04 -11.08
CA SER A 51 -28.75 12.91 -10.36
C SER A 51 -28.53 11.68 -11.24
N GLU A 52 -29.31 11.52 -12.32
CA GLU A 52 -29.17 10.40 -13.24
C GLU A 52 -27.87 10.46 -14.06
N GLY A 53 -27.35 11.65 -14.37
CA GLY A 53 -26.08 11.81 -15.09
C GLY A 53 -24.88 11.29 -14.28
N PHE A 54 -24.76 11.72 -13.02
CA PHE A 54 -23.68 11.30 -12.12
C PHE A 54 -23.75 9.81 -11.76
N VAL A 55 -24.97 9.28 -11.56
CA VAL A 55 -25.19 7.85 -11.30
C VAL A 55 -24.97 7.02 -12.55
N SER A 56 -25.31 7.51 -13.75
CA SER A 56 -25.05 6.79 -15.01
C SER A 56 -23.57 6.73 -15.35
N ASP A 57 -22.81 7.80 -15.10
CA ASP A 57 -21.35 7.81 -15.30
C ASP A 57 -20.65 6.95 -14.25
N GLN A 58 -21.13 6.95 -13.00
CA GLN A 58 -20.65 6.04 -11.96
C GLN A 58 -21.00 4.58 -12.28
N ALA A 59 -22.19 4.29 -12.81
CA ALA A 59 -22.60 2.95 -13.23
C ALA A 59 -21.89 2.48 -14.51
N LYS A 60 -21.50 3.40 -15.39
CA LYS A 60 -20.69 3.11 -16.58
C LYS A 60 -19.20 2.92 -16.25
N LEU A 61 -18.73 3.53 -15.16
CA LEU A 61 -17.40 3.31 -14.59
C LEU A 61 -17.33 2.08 -13.66
N LEU A 62 -18.42 1.70 -12.99
CA LEU A 62 -18.52 0.49 -12.15
C LEU A 62 -19.07 -0.76 -12.87
N GLY A 63 -19.38 -0.67 -14.16
CA GLY A 63 -19.60 -1.84 -15.01
C GLY A 63 -21.01 -2.43 -14.93
N SER A 64 -21.92 -1.92 -15.75
CA SER A 64 -23.03 -2.74 -16.25
C SER A 64 -22.47 -3.83 -17.18
N SER A 65 -22.52 -5.07 -16.72
CA SER A 65 -22.23 -6.28 -17.48
C SER A 65 -23.15 -6.41 -18.70
N THR A 66 -22.69 -5.92 -19.85
CA THR A 66 -23.13 -6.41 -21.16
C THR A 66 -22.12 -7.45 -21.62
N GLU A 67 -22.61 -8.64 -21.95
CA GLU A 67 -21.84 -9.76 -22.49
C GLU A 67 -21.13 -9.36 -23.79
N GLY A 68 -19.94 -8.79 -23.66
CA GLY A 68 -19.07 -8.44 -24.76
C GLY A 68 -17.64 -8.56 -24.27
N SER A 69 -16.89 -9.49 -24.88
CA SER A 69 -15.44 -9.70 -24.77
C SER A 69 -14.73 -8.68 -23.87
N ARG A 70 -14.48 -9.04 -22.59
CA ARG A 70 -13.61 -8.25 -21.71
C ARG A 70 -12.22 -8.24 -22.34
N SER A 71 -11.86 -7.15 -23.03
CA SER A 71 -10.47 -6.90 -23.39
C SER A 71 -9.68 -6.84 -22.08
N TRP A 72 -8.80 -7.82 -21.86
CA TRP A 72 -8.00 -7.87 -20.64
C TRP A 72 -7.09 -6.64 -20.61
N ASN A 73 -7.46 -5.64 -19.81
CA ASN A 73 -6.61 -4.49 -19.56
C ASN A 73 -5.94 -4.70 -18.19
N PRO A 74 -4.64 -5.06 -18.16
CA PRO A 74 -3.90 -5.29 -16.92
C PRO A 74 -3.69 -4.02 -16.10
N LEU A 75 -4.05 -2.84 -16.61
CA LEU A 75 -3.95 -1.55 -15.91
C LEU A 75 -5.31 -1.01 -15.45
N SER A 76 -6.41 -1.71 -15.76
CA SER A 76 -7.73 -1.28 -15.32
C SER A 76 -7.94 -1.58 -13.84
N ALA A 77 -8.33 -0.56 -13.07
CA ALA A 77 -8.70 -0.70 -11.66
C ALA A 77 -9.84 -1.71 -11.46
N ALA A 78 -10.76 -1.82 -12.42
CA ALA A 78 -11.87 -2.77 -12.38
C ALA A 78 -11.42 -4.25 -12.36
N THR A 79 -10.26 -4.54 -12.97
CA THR A 79 -9.68 -5.90 -12.96
C THR A 79 -9.17 -6.29 -11.57
N PHE A 80 -8.68 -5.31 -10.79
CA PHE A 80 -8.14 -5.54 -9.45
C PHE A 80 -9.16 -5.36 -8.32
N GLN A 81 -10.27 -4.67 -8.57
CA GLN A 81 -11.29 -4.36 -7.57
C GLN A 81 -11.74 -5.61 -6.78
N GLN A 82 -11.92 -6.74 -7.45
CA GLN A 82 -12.31 -8.01 -6.81
C GLN A 82 -11.31 -8.56 -5.77
N TYR A 83 -10.05 -8.13 -5.79
CA TYR A 83 -9.00 -8.54 -4.84
C TYR A 83 -8.80 -7.53 -3.70
N PHE A 84 -9.43 -6.35 -3.80
CA PHE A 84 -9.45 -5.31 -2.78
C PHE A 84 -10.81 -5.19 -2.06
N ASP A 85 -11.84 -5.84 -2.60
CA ASP A 85 -13.15 -5.97 -1.98
C ASP A 85 -13.12 -7.07 -0.91
N VAL A 86 -12.64 -6.71 0.29
CA VAL A 86 -12.44 -7.62 1.42
C VAL A 86 -13.03 -7.04 2.69
N ASP A 87 -13.77 -7.84 3.43
CA ASP A 87 -14.33 -7.44 4.71
C ASP A 87 -13.27 -7.39 5.82
N THR A 88 -13.50 -6.53 6.81
CA THR A 88 -12.58 -6.40 7.95
C THR A 88 -12.47 -7.71 8.75
N SER A 89 -13.58 -8.47 8.85
CA SER A 89 -13.60 -9.80 9.48
C SER A 89 -12.65 -10.77 8.80
N ASP A 90 -12.58 -10.75 7.47
CA ASP A 90 -11.75 -11.68 6.70
C ASP A 90 -10.27 -11.40 6.92
N VAL A 91 -9.88 -10.12 6.96
CA VAL A 91 -8.50 -9.73 7.24
C VAL A 91 -8.11 -10.11 8.67
N LEU A 92 -9.00 -9.91 9.64
CA LEU A 92 -8.76 -10.28 11.04
C LEU A 92 -8.63 -11.79 11.22
N ASP A 93 -9.45 -12.58 10.54
CA ASP A 93 -9.36 -14.04 10.62
C ASP A 93 -8.12 -14.58 9.92
N ARG A 94 -7.73 -14.01 8.76
CA ARG A 94 -6.44 -14.29 8.12
C ARG A 94 -5.26 -13.93 9.02
N LEU A 95 -5.35 -12.81 9.73
CA LEU A 95 -4.33 -12.40 10.68
C LEU A 95 -4.21 -13.37 11.87
N LYS A 96 -5.35 -13.81 12.44
CA LYS A 96 -5.37 -14.83 13.49
C LYS A 96 -4.77 -16.15 13.00
N ARG A 97 -5.04 -16.55 11.76
CA ARG A 97 -4.47 -17.75 11.13
C ARG A 97 -2.98 -17.61 10.80
N ALA A 98 -2.51 -16.39 10.52
CA ALA A 98 -1.09 -16.11 10.30
C ALA A 98 -0.25 -16.19 11.58
N ILE A 99 -0.88 -15.96 12.74
CA ILE A 99 -0.26 -16.06 14.06
C ILE A 99 -0.36 -17.52 14.55
N PRO A 100 0.69 -18.08 15.18
CA PRO A 100 0.79 -19.50 15.52
C PRO A 100 -0.18 -19.98 16.62
N LEU A 101 -1.17 -19.17 16.97
CA LEU A 101 -2.28 -19.51 17.87
C LEU A 101 -3.34 -20.38 17.16
N SER A 102 -3.34 -20.40 15.82
CA SER A 102 -4.26 -21.23 15.03
C SER A 102 -3.52 -22.40 14.38
N ASP A 103 -4.06 -23.60 14.49
CA ASP A 103 -3.56 -24.81 13.81
C ASP A 103 -4.24 -25.02 12.44
N GLN A 104 -4.98 -24.01 11.96
CA GLN A 104 -5.72 -24.07 10.69
C GLN A 104 -4.87 -23.61 9.50
N ILE A 105 -5.11 -24.23 8.35
CA ILE A 105 -4.51 -23.86 7.07
C ILE A 105 -5.04 -22.47 6.66
N PHE A 106 -4.19 -21.63 6.04
CA PHE A 106 -4.51 -20.24 5.73
C PHE A 106 -5.66 -20.11 4.72
N PHE A 107 -5.67 -20.97 3.70
CA PHE A 107 -6.78 -21.07 2.75
C PHE A 107 -7.66 -22.27 3.11
N GLU A 108 -8.88 -21.99 3.58
CA GLU A 108 -9.98 -22.96 3.54
C GLU A 108 -10.56 -23.01 2.11
N ASN A 109 -11.18 -24.12 1.71
CA ASN A 109 -11.57 -24.41 0.32
C ASN A 109 -12.46 -23.37 -0.41
N ASP A 110 -12.95 -22.33 0.27
CA ASP A 110 -13.79 -21.25 -0.29
C ASP A 110 -13.18 -19.83 -0.15
N MET A 111 -11.98 -19.70 0.40
CA MET A 111 -11.40 -18.37 0.70
C MET A 111 -10.64 -17.80 -0.52
N LYS A 112 -11.16 -16.71 -1.09
CA LYS A 112 -10.53 -16.03 -2.24
C LYS A 112 -9.22 -15.34 -1.83
N PRO A 113 -8.14 -15.40 -2.63
CA PRO A 113 -6.91 -14.65 -2.34
C PRO A 113 -7.16 -13.14 -2.46
N ASP A 114 -6.50 -12.36 -1.60
CA ASP A 114 -6.63 -10.89 -1.54
C ASP A 114 -5.31 -10.15 -1.76
N LEU A 115 -5.38 -8.90 -2.23
CA LEU A 115 -4.24 -8.00 -2.32
C LEU A 115 -4.28 -6.90 -1.26
N TYR A 116 -5.42 -6.68 -0.63
CA TYR A 116 -5.62 -5.66 0.39
C TYR A 116 -4.70 -5.90 1.61
N GLY A 117 -4.72 -7.10 2.18
CA GLY A 117 -3.93 -7.49 3.33
C GLY A 117 -2.43 -7.35 3.07
N PRO A 118 -1.86 -8.05 2.07
CA PRO A 118 -0.44 -7.96 1.75
C PRO A 118 0.05 -6.54 1.49
N PHE A 119 -0.75 -5.72 0.80
CA PHE A 119 -0.42 -4.32 0.55
C PHE A 119 -0.33 -3.53 1.87
N TRP A 120 -1.39 -3.51 2.67
CA TRP A 120 -1.45 -2.69 3.89
C TRP A 120 -0.56 -3.20 5.02
N LEU A 121 -0.42 -4.51 5.17
CA LEU A 121 0.49 -5.10 6.16
C LEU A 121 1.95 -4.75 5.85
N CYS A 122 2.34 -4.82 4.57
CA CYS A 122 3.67 -4.40 4.14
C CYS A 122 3.89 -2.91 4.39
N THR A 123 2.95 -2.04 3.98
CA THR A 123 3.00 -0.59 4.23
C THR A 123 3.18 -0.29 5.71
N THR A 124 2.34 -0.90 6.56
CA THR A 124 2.36 -0.68 8.00
C THR A 124 3.69 -1.11 8.60
N LEU A 125 4.23 -2.26 8.17
CA LEU A 125 5.53 -2.75 8.61
C LEU A 125 6.66 -1.79 8.22
N ILE A 126 6.67 -1.28 6.99
CA ILE A 126 7.67 -0.32 6.50
C ILE A 126 7.70 0.91 7.42
N PHE A 127 6.54 1.53 7.65
CA PHE A 127 6.47 2.71 8.51
C PHE A 127 6.84 2.40 9.96
N THR A 128 6.36 1.28 10.50
CA THR A 128 6.63 0.88 11.89
C THR A 128 8.11 0.61 12.11
N MET A 129 8.77 -0.11 11.20
CA MET A 129 10.21 -0.39 11.28
C MET A 129 11.05 0.88 11.14
N ALA A 130 10.71 1.76 10.19
CA ALA A 130 11.41 3.03 9.99
C ALA A 130 11.27 3.94 11.22
N ALA A 131 10.07 4.03 11.79
CA ALA A 131 9.82 4.77 13.02
C ALA A 131 10.55 4.15 14.22
N ALA A 132 10.42 2.84 14.43
CA ALA A 132 11.04 2.13 15.55
C ALA A 132 12.57 2.19 15.50
N GLY A 133 13.16 2.01 14.31
CA GLY A 133 14.60 2.10 14.13
C GLY A 133 15.16 3.51 14.34
N ASN A 134 14.39 4.56 14.03
CA ASN A 134 14.80 5.95 14.33
C ASN A 134 14.57 6.29 15.82
N LEU A 135 13.46 5.86 16.41
CA LEU A 135 13.18 6.06 17.83
C LEU A 135 14.19 5.32 18.71
N GLY A 136 14.55 4.09 18.36
CA GLY A 136 15.60 3.34 19.04
C GLY A 136 16.96 4.04 18.97
N ALA A 137 17.31 4.63 17.82
CA ALA A 137 18.53 5.41 17.67
C ALA A 137 18.52 6.69 18.52
N LEU A 138 17.36 7.35 18.62
CA LEU A 138 17.17 8.52 19.48
C LEU A 138 17.34 8.16 20.96
N LEU A 139 16.79 7.02 21.40
CA LEU A 139 16.91 6.56 22.79
C LEU A 139 18.35 6.18 23.18
N SER A 140 19.18 5.75 22.22
CA SER A 140 20.60 5.46 22.43
C SER A 140 21.52 6.65 22.17
N PHE A 141 20.98 7.82 21.77
CA PHE A 141 21.79 8.96 21.37
C PHE A 141 22.46 9.63 22.57
N VAL A 142 23.79 9.70 22.53
CA VAL A 142 24.61 10.43 23.50
C VAL A 142 25.27 11.63 22.80
N PRO A 143 24.88 12.88 23.13
CA PRO A 143 25.43 14.07 22.49
C PRO A 143 26.96 14.12 22.63
N THR A 144 27.67 14.26 21.51
CA THR A 144 29.12 14.40 21.46
C THR A 144 29.49 15.78 20.93
N LYS A 145 30.74 16.24 21.08
CA LYS A 145 31.18 17.56 20.58
C LYS A 145 30.94 17.73 19.07
N GLU A 146 31.05 16.64 18.31
CA GLU A 146 30.86 16.61 16.85
C GLU A 146 29.38 16.40 16.44
N ASN A 147 28.59 15.69 17.27
CA ASN A 147 27.18 15.40 17.02
C ASN A 147 26.32 15.87 18.19
N ARG A 148 25.93 17.15 18.13
CA ARG A 148 25.15 17.83 19.18
C ARG A 148 23.65 17.59 19.08
N PHE A 149 23.16 17.30 17.87
CA PHE A 149 21.74 17.10 17.58
C PHE A 149 21.51 15.73 16.97
N PHE A 150 20.39 15.11 17.32
CA PHE A 150 19.96 13.86 16.70
C PHE A 150 19.50 14.11 15.26
N THR A 151 19.99 13.31 14.32
CA THR A 151 19.60 13.37 12.91
C THR A 151 18.74 12.15 12.54
N TYR A 152 17.55 12.40 12.01
CA TYR A 152 16.67 11.35 11.52
C TYR A 152 17.19 10.74 10.21
N ASN A 153 17.17 9.42 10.10
CA ASN A 153 17.58 8.70 8.90
C ASN A 153 16.36 8.37 8.01
N PHE A 154 16.13 9.22 7.00
CA PHE A 154 15.06 9.03 6.00
C PHE A 154 15.28 7.82 5.09
N SER A 155 16.53 7.40 4.88
CA SER A 155 16.85 6.24 4.05
C SER A 155 16.27 4.94 4.62
N LYS A 156 15.97 4.89 5.93
CA LYS A 156 15.28 3.74 6.53
C LYS A 156 13.92 3.48 5.89
N LEU A 157 13.19 4.55 5.55
CA LEU A 157 11.90 4.46 4.89
C LEU A 157 12.05 3.95 3.46
N THR A 158 12.83 4.64 2.62
CA THR A 158 12.97 4.32 1.19
C THR A 158 13.57 2.93 0.94
N VAL A 159 14.60 2.54 1.71
CA VAL A 159 15.20 1.21 1.58
C VAL A 159 14.26 0.15 2.14
N GLY A 160 13.56 0.43 3.26
CA GLY A 160 12.52 -0.43 3.80
C GLY A 160 11.42 -0.74 2.79
N THR A 161 10.90 0.29 2.12
CA THR A 161 9.93 0.17 1.03
C THR A 161 10.45 -0.74 -0.07
N SER A 162 11.67 -0.48 -0.55
CA SER A 162 12.28 -1.22 -1.65
C SER A 162 12.43 -2.71 -1.31
N VAL A 163 12.94 -3.03 -0.12
CA VAL A 163 13.21 -4.41 0.28
C VAL A 163 11.92 -5.16 0.60
N LEU A 164 10.99 -4.57 1.35
CA LEU A 164 9.78 -5.27 1.77
C LEU A 164 8.80 -5.49 0.61
N TYR A 165 8.55 -4.48 -0.24
CA TYR A 165 7.75 -4.71 -1.45
C TYR A 165 8.48 -5.55 -2.49
N GLY A 166 9.80 -5.37 -2.62
CA GLY A 166 10.61 -6.24 -3.47
C GLY A 166 10.49 -7.70 -3.05
N TYR A 167 10.56 -7.98 -1.76
CA TYR A 167 10.38 -9.33 -1.22
C TYR A 167 8.97 -9.88 -1.47
N THR A 168 7.91 -9.11 -1.17
CA THR A 168 6.51 -9.57 -1.35
C THR A 168 6.07 -9.66 -2.81
N ALA A 169 6.80 -9.05 -3.74
CA ALA A 169 6.56 -9.20 -5.17
C ALA A 169 7.45 -10.29 -5.80
N ILE A 170 8.77 -10.18 -5.66
CA ILE A 170 9.74 -11.01 -6.38
C ILE A 170 9.67 -12.46 -5.90
N VAL A 171 9.59 -12.71 -4.60
CA VAL A 171 9.63 -14.09 -4.08
C VAL A 171 8.37 -14.87 -4.48
N PRO A 172 7.14 -14.33 -4.35
CA PRO A 172 5.94 -14.99 -4.87
C PRO A 172 5.96 -15.20 -6.39
N VAL A 173 6.43 -14.23 -7.18
CA VAL A 173 6.55 -14.39 -8.64
C VAL A 173 7.55 -15.50 -9.01
N ALA A 174 8.71 -15.53 -8.34
CA ALA A 174 9.71 -16.57 -8.55
C ALA A 174 9.19 -17.95 -8.12
N GLY A 175 8.51 -18.04 -6.98
CA GLY A 175 7.88 -19.27 -6.51
C GLY A 175 6.76 -19.77 -7.44
N TRP A 176 5.94 -18.85 -7.95
CA TRP A 176 4.92 -19.14 -8.95
C TRP A 176 5.55 -19.67 -10.25
N ALA A 177 6.54 -18.97 -10.80
CA ALA A 177 7.23 -19.38 -12.02
C ALA A 177 7.91 -20.76 -11.85
N ALA A 178 8.59 -20.98 -10.73
CA ALA A 178 9.19 -22.28 -10.40
C ALA A 178 8.13 -23.39 -10.31
N SER A 179 6.97 -23.11 -9.70
CA SER A 179 5.87 -24.08 -9.62
C SER A 179 5.34 -24.46 -11.01
N LYS A 180 5.27 -23.52 -11.96
CA LYS A 180 4.87 -23.81 -13.35
C LYS A 180 5.81 -24.77 -14.06
N TRP A 181 7.07 -24.80 -13.66
CA TRP A 181 8.09 -25.67 -14.28
C TRP A 181 8.21 -27.02 -13.59
N LEU A 182 7.96 -27.07 -12.28
CA LEU A 182 8.23 -28.23 -11.44
C LEU A 182 6.97 -29.06 -11.13
N MET A 183 5.78 -28.48 -11.23
CA MET A 183 4.54 -29.05 -10.69
C MET A 183 3.46 -29.17 -11.77
N SER A 184 2.67 -30.24 -11.70
CA SER A 184 1.51 -30.44 -12.59
C SER A 184 0.35 -29.49 -12.26
N SER A 185 0.17 -29.16 -10.98
CA SER A 185 -0.81 -28.17 -10.50
C SER A 185 -0.08 -27.02 -9.79
N PRO A 186 0.29 -25.96 -10.52
CA PRO A 186 1.07 -24.84 -9.99
C PRO A 186 0.30 -24.03 -8.96
N PHE A 187 1.02 -23.28 -8.12
CA PHE A 187 0.41 -22.37 -7.15
C PHE A 187 -0.32 -21.22 -7.84
N GLY A 188 -1.36 -20.66 -7.20
CA GLY A 188 -1.88 -19.36 -7.57
C GLY A 188 -0.88 -18.26 -7.23
N LEU A 189 -0.59 -17.34 -8.17
CA LEU A 189 0.31 -16.22 -7.90
C LEU A 189 -0.19 -15.37 -6.72
N LEU A 190 -1.49 -15.06 -6.73
CA LEU A 190 -2.11 -14.25 -5.67
C LEU A 190 -2.15 -14.97 -4.33
N GLU A 191 -2.28 -16.30 -4.32
CA GLU A 191 -2.19 -17.10 -3.10
C GLU A 191 -0.80 -16.98 -2.46
N LEU A 192 0.26 -17.04 -3.28
CA LEU A 192 1.62 -16.83 -2.80
C LEU A 192 1.83 -15.40 -2.31
N VAL A 193 1.33 -14.39 -3.02
CA VAL A 193 1.41 -12.98 -2.56
C VAL A 193 0.70 -12.81 -1.21
N CYS A 194 -0.47 -13.44 -1.01
CA CYS A 194 -1.15 -13.48 0.28
C CYS A 194 -0.26 -14.09 1.36
N ILE A 195 0.19 -15.33 1.17
CA ILE A 195 0.98 -16.06 2.16
C ILE A 195 2.21 -15.24 2.55
N TYR A 196 2.95 -14.70 1.58
CA TYR A 196 4.14 -13.91 1.86
C TYR A 196 3.82 -12.57 2.52
N GLY A 197 2.76 -11.87 2.13
CA GLY A 197 2.33 -10.63 2.77
C GLY A 197 1.91 -10.83 4.24
N TYR A 198 1.06 -11.83 4.50
CA TYR A 198 0.58 -12.13 5.85
C TYR A 198 1.68 -12.66 6.76
N SER A 199 2.67 -13.38 6.22
CA SER A 199 3.83 -13.84 6.99
C SER A 199 4.60 -12.70 7.66
N LEU A 200 4.63 -11.52 7.03
CA LEU A 200 5.34 -10.36 7.54
C LEU A 200 4.65 -9.70 8.74
N THR A 201 3.39 -10.02 9.02
CA THR A 201 2.64 -9.31 10.06
C THR A 201 3.28 -9.44 11.43
N ILE A 202 3.87 -10.59 11.75
CA ILE A 202 4.53 -10.81 13.05
C ILE A 202 5.70 -9.84 13.29
N TYR A 203 6.27 -9.28 12.22
CA TYR A 203 7.33 -8.27 12.35
C TYR A 203 6.80 -6.90 12.81
N ILE A 204 5.50 -6.61 12.68
CA ILE A 204 4.91 -5.34 13.15
C ILE A 204 5.01 -5.23 14.69
N PRO A 205 4.46 -6.16 15.49
CA PRO A 205 4.65 -6.11 16.94
C PRO A 205 6.12 -6.30 17.34
N ALA A 206 6.88 -7.10 16.59
CA ALA A 206 8.32 -7.26 16.81
C ALA A 206 9.06 -5.92 16.69
N ALA A 207 8.71 -5.08 15.70
CA ALA A 207 9.31 -3.78 15.49
C ALA A 207 9.07 -2.84 16.68
N ILE A 208 7.85 -2.84 17.23
CA ILE A 208 7.48 -2.04 18.39
C ILE A 208 8.32 -2.44 19.62
N ILE A 209 8.50 -3.74 19.85
CA ILE A 209 9.35 -4.25 20.95
C ILE A 209 10.82 -3.83 20.75
N CYS A 210 11.29 -3.83 19.50
CA CYS A 210 12.68 -3.48 19.16
C CYS A 210 13.01 -1.98 19.31
N VAL A 211 12.02 -1.12 19.60
CA VAL A 211 12.26 0.29 19.97
C VAL A 211 13.22 0.39 21.14
N ALA A 212 13.09 -0.49 22.14
CA ALA A 212 14.02 -0.55 23.26
C ALA A 212 15.45 -0.84 22.74
N PRO A 213 16.45 0.01 23.05
CA PRO A 213 17.83 -0.15 22.56
C PRO A 213 18.62 -1.23 23.33
N ILE A 214 18.00 -2.40 23.50
CA ILE A 214 18.59 -3.57 24.16
C ILE A 214 18.91 -4.60 23.08
N GLU A 215 20.19 -4.77 22.78
CA GLU A 215 20.65 -5.58 21.65
C GLU A 215 20.21 -7.05 21.74
N PHE A 216 20.32 -7.64 22.94
CA PHE A 216 19.85 -9.00 23.19
C PHE A 216 18.35 -9.17 22.91
N LEU A 217 17.53 -8.21 23.35
CA LEU A 217 16.08 -8.24 23.11
C LEU A 217 15.77 -8.18 21.62
N ARG A 218 16.42 -7.27 20.88
CA ARG A 218 16.23 -7.11 19.43
C ARG A 218 16.53 -8.40 18.67
N TRP A 219 17.65 -9.06 18.97
CA TRP A 219 17.99 -10.35 18.34
C TRP A 219 16.95 -11.43 18.61
N ILE A 220 16.57 -11.62 19.88
CA ILE A 220 15.60 -12.66 20.26
C ILE A 220 14.23 -12.37 19.65
N THR A 221 13.78 -11.11 19.66
CA THR A 221 12.51 -10.70 19.07
C THR A 221 12.47 -10.91 17.56
N ILE A 222 13.51 -10.53 16.82
CA ILE A 222 13.57 -10.75 15.37
C ILE A 222 13.71 -12.24 15.04
N LEU A 223 14.48 -13.00 15.82
CA LEU A 223 14.60 -14.44 15.65
C LEU A 223 13.27 -15.16 15.89
N ALA A 224 12.53 -14.77 16.94
CA ALA A 224 11.20 -15.31 17.22
C ALA A 224 10.22 -14.98 16.07
N ALA A 225 10.20 -13.73 15.60
CA ALA A 225 9.39 -13.32 14.46
C ALA A 225 9.71 -14.13 13.20
N PHE A 226 11.01 -14.35 12.92
CA PHE A 226 11.48 -15.20 11.82
C PHE A 226 10.99 -16.64 11.95
N ILE A 227 11.16 -17.27 13.11
CA ILE A 227 10.72 -18.67 13.32
C ILE A 227 9.21 -18.79 13.12
N ILE A 228 8.44 -17.85 13.67
CA ILE A 228 6.98 -17.82 13.55
C ILE A 228 6.55 -17.67 12.09
N SER A 229 7.11 -16.67 11.40
CA SER A 229 6.81 -16.39 10.00
C SER A 229 7.24 -17.52 9.07
N LEU A 230 8.43 -18.08 9.26
CA LEU A 230 8.92 -19.21 8.47
C LEU A 230 8.05 -20.45 8.68
N LYS A 231 7.63 -20.72 9.92
CA LYS A 231 6.70 -21.82 10.23
C LYS A 231 5.37 -21.63 9.51
N PHE A 232 4.87 -20.40 9.44
CA PHE A 232 3.64 -20.08 8.69
C PHE A 232 3.81 -20.32 7.19
N ILE A 233 4.88 -19.81 6.55
CA ILE A 233 5.12 -20.01 5.12
C ILE A 233 5.27 -21.51 4.81
N THR A 234 6.11 -22.21 5.57
CA THR A 234 6.39 -23.63 5.35
C THR A 234 5.13 -24.48 5.51
N ARG A 235 4.27 -24.23 6.50
CA ARG A 235 2.99 -24.95 6.65
C ARG A 235 2.07 -24.80 5.44
N ASN A 236 1.94 -23.59 4.90
CA ASN A 236 1.02 -23.34 3.78
C ASN A 236 1.54 -23.84 2.44
N VAL A 237 2.87 -24.00 2.30
CA VAL A 237 3.50 -24.42 1.04
C VAL A 237 3.83 -25.91 1.04
N ARG A 238 4.20 -26.50 2.18
CA ARG A 238 4.76 -27.86 2.30
C ARG A 238 3.85 -28.95 1.73
N ASP A 239 2.57 -28.95 2.11
CA ASP A 239 1.67 -30.06 1.76
C ASP A 239 1.40 -30.12 0.26
N VAL A 240 1.37 -28.97 -0.41
CA VAL A 240 1.21 -28.87 -1.86
C VAL A 240 2.47 -29.34 -2.58
N ILE A 241 3.65 -28.96 -2.09
CA ILE A 241 4.93 -29.36 -2.70
C ILE A 241 5.15 -30.88 -2.58
N ILE A 242 5.04 -31.44 -1.38
CA ILE A 242 5.39 -32.85 -1.14
C ILE A 242 4.50 -33.81 -1.96
N ARG A 243 3.27 -33.42 -2.29
CA ARG A 243 2.36 -34.25 -3.10
C ARG A 243 2.66 -34.24 -4.60
N GLN A 244 3.43 -33.27 -5.09
CA GLN A 244 3.60 -33.03 -6.53
C GLN A 244 5.03 -33.18 -7.03
N VAL A 245 6.03 -33.13 -6.15
CA VAL A 245 7.45 -33.26 -6.51
C VAL A 245 8.18 -34.25 -5.60
N ASP A 246 9.27 -34.82 -6.13
CA ASP A 246 10.16 -35.71 -5.39
C ASP A 246 10.64 -35.08 -4.07
N GLU A 247 10.81 -35.90 -3.03
CA GLU A 247 11.20 -35.48 -1.68
C GLU A 247 12.47 -34.62 -1.67
N SER A 248 13.48 -34.98 -2.48
CA SER A 248 14.73 -34.22 -2.59
C SER A 248 14.53 -32.81 -3.18
N LYS A 249 13.66 -32.67 -4.18
CA LYS A 249 13.33 -31.38 -4.80
C LYS A 249 12.49 -30.54 -3.84
N ALA A 250 11.53 -31.16 -3.16
CA ALA A 250 10.72 -30.52 -2.14
C ALA A 250 11.59 -29.93 -1.02
N LEU A 251 12.55 -30.71 -0.53
CA LEU A 251 13.50 -30.25 0.48
C LEU A 251 14.32 -29.07 -0.02
N MET A 252 14.87 -29.14 -1.24
CA MET A 252 15.62 -28.01 -1.82
C MET A 252 14.78 -26.73 -1.88
N ILE A 253 13.52 -26.80 -2.32
CA ILE A 253 12.64 -25.63 -2.39
C ILE A 253 12.42 -25.05 -0.98
N LEU A 254 12.13 -25.89 0.01
CA LEU A 254 11.93 -25.45 1.39
C LEU A 254 13.19 -24.79 1.98
N VAL A 255 14.38 -25.33 1.68
CA VAL A 255 15.65 -24.73 2.09
C VAL A 255 15.87 -23.36 1.44
N VAL A 256 15.60 -23.22 0.15
CA VAL A 256 15.71 -21.93 -0.56
C VAL A 256 14.75 -20.89 0.02
N VAL A 257 13.48 -21.27 0.25
CA VAL A 257 12.48 -20.41 0.90
C VAL A 257 12.95 -19.98 2.29
N GLY A 258 13.45 -20.93 3.09
CA GLY A 258 14.00 -20.64 4.42
C GLY A 258 15.19 -19.70 4.38
N ALA A 259 16.11 -19.89 3.43
CA ALA A 259 17.29 -19.04 3.27
C ALA A 259 16.93 -17.61 2.85
N LEU A 260 16.02 -17.44 1.88
CA LEU A 260 15.54 -16.12 1.47
C LEU A 260 14.84 -15.40 2.63
N HIS A 261 14.02 -16.12 3.40
CA HIS A 261 13.33 -15.54 4.55
C HIS A 261 14.31 -15.18 5.70
N ALA A 262 15.34 -16.00 5.91
CA ALA A 262 16.39 -15.72 6.89
C ALA A 262 17.21 -14.49 6.48
N ALA A 263 17.53 -14.36 5.19
CA ALA A 263 18.22 -13.20 4.65
C ALA A 263 17.40 -11.92 4.86
N LEU A 264 16.07 -11.97 4.64
CA LEU A 264 15.18 -10.86 4.96
C LEU A 264 15.23 -10.54 6.47
N ALA A 265 15.06 -11.52 7.35
CA ALA A 265 15.07 -11.30 8.79
C ALA A 265 16.39 -10.67 9.27
N LEU A 266 17.52 -11.15 8.75
CA LEU A 266 18.83 -10.62 9.05
C LEU A 266 18.99 -9.19 8.54
N PHE A 267 18.52 -8.90 7.32
CA PHE A 267 18.50 -7.55 6.77
C PHE A 267 17.69 -6.61 7.67
N LEU A 268 16.46 -7.00 8.05
CA LEU A 268 15.60 -6.19 8.90
C LEU A 268 16.25 -5.91 10.26
N LYS A 269 16.94 -6.89 10.85
CA LYS A 269 17.68 -6.71 12.09
C LYS A 269 18.80 -5.69 11.91
N ILE A 270 19.68 -5.92 10.94
CA ILE A 270 20.93 -5.16 10.80
C ILE A 270 20.64 -3.74 10.34
N TYR A 271 19.78 -3.55 9.34
CA TYR A 271 19.60 -2.24 8.73
C TYR A 271 18.78 -1.26 9.59
N PHE A 272 17.80 -1.76 10.35
CA PHE A 272 16.94 -0.89 11.16
C PHE A 272 17.46 -0.65 12.57
N TYR A 273 18.16 -1.62 13.16
CA TYR A 273 18.48 -1.62 14.60
C TYR A 273 19.98 -1.63 14.95
N ASN A 274 20.88 -1.73 13.97
CA ASN A 274 22.29 -1.36 14.15
C ASN A 274 22.56 0.03 13.58
#